data_AF-A0A1E5MML7-F1
#
_entry.id   AF-A0A1E5MML7-F1
#
_cell.length_a   1.000
_cell.length_b   1.000
_cell.length_c   1.000
_cell.angle_alpha   90.00
_cell.angle_beta   90.00
_cell.angle_gamma   90.00
#
_symmetry.space_group_name_H-M   'P 1'
#
loop_
_entity.id
_entity.type
_entity.pdbx_description
1 polymer ?
#
loop_
_entity_poly.entity_id
_entity_poly.type
_entity_poly.pdbx_seq_one_letter_code
_entity_poly.pdbx_strand_id
1 'polypeptide(L)'
;MGELHGPEPSPTFDDERALTETAPPSRPRVRATVTDPNADGRPRASLVADADPSAVLAARRSVGPPVMLTGRTRTAARRGATGAGGVRVTGHLVPTLSGVLLLIGVATAVLALARAEAPWAPALAMVRGAAQLAVVSLVLSGVIRSPALIAVALLVMFTVAVLTAARRLGGIAGAALPVGASMGAWIVVTGVVVFGTGAIELSPRYALAVGGIVIGNAMTIATISGRRFRELVSDQWDEVEGRLALGAAPRRATERLVRRAVSAALVPTVDQTKTTGLVTLPGAFVGAVFGGLSPIEAGRFQIVVLAAIAAAGACTAVCLTRWLAPVTVRPTDVAR
;
A
#
# COMPACT_ATOMS: atom_id res chain seq x y z
N MET A 1 51.23 -3.48 -54.09
CA MET A 1 51.94 -2.78 -53.00
C MET A 1 50.96 -2.68 -51.84
N GLY A 2 50.91 -3.58 -50.84
CA GLY A 2 52.01 -4.29 -50.13
C GLY A 2 52.87 -3.24 -49.43
N GLU A 3 52.99 -3.12 -48.11
CA GLU A 3 53.22 -4.08 -47.01
C GLU A 3 52.52 -3.55 -45.71
N LEU A 4 51.90 -4.33 -44.81
CA LEU A 4 52.38 -5.41 -43.90
C LEU A 4 53.47 -5.00 -42.89
N HIS A 5 53.08 -4.66 -41.64
CA HIS A 5 53.73 -5.26 -40.46
C HIS A 5 52.89 -5.14 -39.19
N GLY A 6 52.88 -6.23 -38.42
CA GLY A 6 51.97 -6.57 -37.33
C GLY A 6 52.40 -6.11 -35.90
N PRO A 7 51.84 -6.76 -34.86
CA PRO A 7 51.65 -6.22 -33.51
C PRO A 7 52.68 -6.70 -32.47
N GLU A 8 52.82 -5.98 -31.36
CA GLU A 8 53.61 -6.36 -30.17
C GLU A 8 53.13 -5.58 -28.91
N PRO A 9 53.34 -6.05 -27.67
CA PRO A 9 52.75 -7.26 -27.08
C PRO A 9 52.03 -6.98 -25.74
N SER A 10 51.22 -7.95 -25.30
CA SER A 10 50.57 -8.01 -23.99
C SER A 10 51.58 -8.22 -22.84
N PRO A 11 51.49 -7.51 -21.71
CA PRO A 11 52.30 -7.84 -20.55
C PRO A 11 51.74 -9.07 -19.83
N THR A 12 52.65 -10.02 -19.69
CA THR A 12 52.61 -11.30 -19.01
C THR A 12 52.26 -11.20 -17.52
N PHE A 13 51.47 -12.18 -17.06
CA PHE A 13 51.45 -12.65 -15.68
C PHE A 13 52.85 -13.11 -15.29
N ASP A 14 53.44 -12.51 -14.26
CA ASP A 14 54.44 -13.12 -13.38
C ASP A 14 54.75 -12.14 -12.24
N ASP A 15 53.98 -12.18 -11.15
CA ASP A 15 54.50 -11.87 -9.82
C ASP A 15 53.64 -12.54 -8.74
N GLU A 16 53.72 -13.88 -8.70
CA GLU A 16 53.20 -14.67 -7.60
C GLU A 16 54.39 -15.06 -6.71
N ARG A 17 54.67 -14.26 -5.67
CA ARG A 17 55.11 -14.73 -4.34
C ARG A 17 55.31 -13.57 -3.35
N ALA A 18 54.76 -13.79 -2.15
CA ALA A 18 55.06 -13.12 -0.88
C ALA A 18 54.19 -11.93 -0.48
N LEU A 19 52.89 -12.17 -0.24
CA LEU A 19 52.25 -11.70 1.00
C LEU A 19 51.28 -12.76 1.53
N THR A 20 51.80 -13.47 2.52
CA THR A 20 51.18 -14.47 3.37
C THR A 20 50.00 -13.86 4.15
N GLU A 21 48.84 -14.54 4.09
CA GLU A 21 47.98 -14.81 5.25
C GLU A 21 47.18 -13.65 5.88
N THR A 22 45.89 -13.57 5.53
CA THR A 22 44.79 -13.66 6.51
C THR A 22 43.53 -14.16 5.78
N ALA A 23 43.30 -15.46 5.85
CA ALA A 23 42.08 -16.07 5.35
C ALA A 23 40.85 -15.53 6.14
N PRO A 24 39.73 -15.20 5.47
CA PRO A 24 38.49 -14.87 6.18
C PRO A 24 38.02 -16.11 6.98
N PRO A 25 37.41 -15.93 8.17
CA PRO A 25 37.01 -17.05 9.02
C PRO A 25 36.11 -18.02 8.24
N SER A 26 36.53 -19.27 8.21
CA SER A 26 35.80 -20.39 7.60
C SER A 26 34.38 -20.45 8.16
N ARG A 27 33.39 -20.19 7.30
CA ARG A 27 31.97 -20.43 7.64
C ARG A 27 31.82 -21.91 8.01
N PRO A 28 31.14 -22.26 9.11
CA PRO A 28 30.92 -23.66 9.46
C PRO A 28 30.14 -24.35 8.33
N ARG A 29 30.78 -25.34 7.69
CA ARG A 29 30.16 -26.19 6.68
C ARG A 29 29.22 -27.17 7.39
N VAL A 30 27.91 -26.95 7.28
CA VAL A 30 26.91 -27.93 7.73
C VAL A 30 26.84 -29.03 6.67
N ARG A 31 27.50 -30.18 6.95
CA ARG A 31 27.39 -31.39 6.15
C ARG A 31 26.21 -32.21 6.67
N ALA A 32 25.14 -32.30 5.90
CA ALA A 32 24.03 -33.21 6.18
C ALA A 32 24.44 -34.63 5.77
N THR A 33 24.62 -35.52 6.75
CA THR A 33 24.83 -36.96 6.49
C THR A 33 23.46 -37.64 6.51
N VAL A 34 23.07 -38.25 5.39
CA VAL A 34 21.85 -39.07 5.29
C VAL A 34 22.16 -40.43 5.92
N THR A 35 21.51 -40.76 7.03
CA THR A 35 21.51 -42.11 7.62
C THR A 35 20.31 -42.90 7.10
N ASP A 36 20.48 -44.22 6.96
CA ASP A 36 19.46 -45.17 6.51
C ASP A 36 18.16 -45.10 7.35
N PRO A 37 16.99 -45.39 6.74
CA PRO A 37 15.70 -45.27 7.42
C PRO A 37 15.47 -46.39 8.44
N ASN A 38 14.87 -46.03 9.59
CA ASN A 38 14.36 -47.00 10.57
C ASN A 38 12.95 -47.47 10.18
N ALA A 39 12.53 -48.65 10.66
CA ALA A 39 11.41 -49.46 10.18
C ALA A 39 9.99 -48.81 10.15
N ASP A 40 9.80 -47.60 10.69
CA ASP A 40 8.49 -46.95 10.86
C ASP A 40 8.28 -45.65 10.04
N GLY A 41 9.14 -45.35 9.06
CA GLY A 41 8.82 -44.39 7.97
C GLY A 41 8.59 -42.91 8.34
N ARG A 42 9.05 -42.43 9.51
CA ARG A 42 8.96 -41.00 9.90
C ARG A 42 10.34 -40.33 9.98
N PRO A 43 10.57 -39.16 9.34
CA PRO A 43 11.86 -38.46 9.43
C PRO A 43 12.03 -37.72 10.76
N ARG A 44 13.19 -37.89 11.42
CA ARG A 44 13.68 -37.06 12.54
C ARG A 44 14.88 -36.24 12.08
N ALA A 45 14.82 -34.92 12.20
CA ALA A 45 15.99 -34.05 12.13
C ALA A 45 16.54 -33.85 13.55
N SER A 46 17.69 -34.46 13.87
CA SER A 46 18.45 -34.17 15.08
C SER A 46 19.65 -33.30 14.71
N LEU A 47 19.63 -32.03 15.11
CA LEU A 47 20.81 -31.17 15.09
C LEU A 47 21.73 -31.58 16.24
N VAL A 48 22.81 -32.28 15.94
CA VAL A 48 23.96 -32.44 16.85
C VAL A 48 24.97 -31.38 16.48
N ALA A 49 25.11 -30.36 17.33
CA ALA A 49 26.18 -29.38 17.23
C ALA A 49 27.39 -29.91 18.00
N ASP A 50 28.40 -30.38 17.28
CA ASP A 50 29.73 -30.62 17.84
C ASP A 50 30.39 -29.25 18.08
N ALA A 51 30.36 -28.79 19.32
CA ALA A 51 31.07 -27.59 19.75
C ALA A 51 32.13 -28.00 20.78
N ASP A 52 33.40 -27.87 20.37
CA ASP A 52 34.59 -28.09 21.18
C ASP A 52 34.58 -27.17 22.43
N PRO A 53 34.63 -27.71 23.66
CA PRO A 53 34.59 -26.93 24.91
C PRO A 53 35.75 -25.96 25.10
N SER A 54 36.84 -26.07 24.33
CA SER A 54 38.04 -25.24 24.48
C SER A 54 37.93 -23.85 23.83
N ALA A 55 37.04 -23.66 22.85
CA ALA A 55 36.87 -22.38 22.14
C ALA A 55 36.05 -21.34 22.94
N VAL A 56 35.20 -21.78 23.86
CA VAL A 56 34.31 -20.90 24.65
C VAL A 56 35.04 -20.21 25.81
N LEU A 57 36.16 -20.78 26.28
CA LEU A 57 36.98 -20.20 27.35
C LEU A 57 37.96 -19.11 26.89
N ALA A 58 38.31 -19.07 25.59
CA ALA A 58 39.19 -18.05 25.04
C ALA A 58 38.48 -16.70 24.81
N ALA A 59 37.16 -16.69 24.54
CA ALA A 59 36.39 -15.47 24.28
C ALA A 59 35.97 -14.69 25.54
N ARG A 60 36.17 -15.25 26.75
CA ARG A 60 35.83 -14.61 28.03
C ARG A 60 36.97 -13.80 28.67
N ARG A 61 38.16 -13.76 28.07
CA ARG A 61 39.35 -13.10 28.65
C ARG A 61 39.68 -11.71 28.08
N SER A 62 38.85 -11.13 27.20
CA SER A 62 39.12 -9.83 26.55
C SER A 62 38.20 -8.67 26.98
N VAL A 63 37.55 -8.74 28.15
CA VAL A 63 36.79 -7.61 28.72
C VAL A 63 37.62 -6.93 29.81
N GLY A 64 38.20 -5.78 29.49
CA GLY A 64 38.88 -4.90 30.45
C GLY A 64 37.89 -4.26 31.46
N PRO A 65 38.38 -3.73 32.60
CA PRO A 65 37.53 -3.20 33.66
C PRO A 65 36.78 -1.93 33.23
N PRO A 66 35.59 -1.65 33.80
CA PRO A 66 34.82 -0.46 33.47
C PRO A 66 35.46 0.78 34.10
N VAL A 67 35.74 1.79 33.28
CA VAL A 67 36.19 3.12 33.71
C VAL A 67 35.00 3.87 34.34
N MET A 68 35.18 4.22 35.62
CA MET A 68 34.24 4.95 36.45
C MET A 68 34.31 6.45 36.12
N LEU A 69 33.33 6.96 35.35
CA LEU A 69 33.17 8.40 35.07
C LEU A 69 32.26 9.04 36.14
N THR A 70 32.87 9.45 37.24
CA THR A 70 32.23 10.26 38.29
C THR A 70 32.12 11.72 37.82
N GLY A 71 31.02 12.05 37.14
CA GLY A 71 30.73 13.38 36.61
C GLY A 71 29.52 14.04 37.26
N ARG A 72 29.76 14.79 38.35
CA ARG A 72 28.99 15.93 38.91
C ARG A 72 27.49 16.03 38.55
N THR A 73 26.65 15.69 39.51
CA THR A 73 25.27 16.18 39.61
C THR A 73 25.28 17.70 39.85
N ARG A 74 24.91 18.49 38.83
CA ARG A 74 24.53 19.89 38.99
C ARG A 74 23.00 20.01 38.91
N THR A 75 22.40 20.17 40.08
CA THR A 75 21.06 20.67 40.30
C THR A 75 20.96 22.13 39.83
N ALA A 76 20.36 22.33 38.66
CA ALA A 76 19.78 23.58 38.17
C ALA A 76 18.71 23.16 37.15
N ALA A 77 17.48 23.64 37.11
CA ALA A 77 16.92 24.85 37.67
C ALA A 77 15.41 24.65 37.90
N ARG A 78 14.95 25.13 39.05
CA ARG A 78 13.55 25.48 39.27
C ARG A 78 13.40 26.94 38.83
N ARG A 79 12.93 27.20 37.61
CA ARG A 79 12.41 28.50 37.17
C ARG A 79 11.23 28.27 36.22
N GLY A 80 10.21 29.10 36.41
CA GLY A 80 8.85 28.81 36.01
C GLY A 80 8.57 28.79 34.51
N ALA A 81 7.51 28.08 34.18
CA ALA A 81 6.61 28.42 33.09
C ALA A 81 5.22 27.87 33.44
N THR A 82 4.58 28.47 34.43
CA THR A 82 3.13 28.64 34.43
C THR A 82 2.81 29.55 33.24
N GLY A 83 2.57 28.94 32.09
CA GLY A 83 2.21 29.61 30.85
C GLY A 83 1.22 28.72 30.12
N ALA A 84 -0.02 29.18 30.08
CA ALA A 84 -1.15 28.53 29.44
C ALA A 84 -0.77 27.84 28.12
N GLY A 85 -0.88 26.52 28.09
CA GLY A 85 -0.77 25.68 26.89
C GLY A 85 -1.99 25.83 25.98
N GLY A 86 -2.41 27.06 25.71
CA GLY A 86 -3.19 27.34 24.52
C GLY A 86 -2.25 27.15 23.35
N VAL A 87 -2.36 26.01 22.66
CA VAL A 87 -1.65 25.73 21.42
C VAL A 87 -1.75 26.98 20.53
N ARG A 88 -0.62 27.64 20.25
CA ARG A 88 -0.57 28.81 19.35
C ARG A 88 -0.77 28.34 17.91
N VAL A 89 -1.98 27.88 17.59
CA VAL A 89 -2.41 27.48 16.25
C VAL A 89 -2.08 28.58 15.24
N THR A 90 -2.22 29.85 15.65
CA THR A 90 -1.94 31.03 14.82
C THR A 90 -0.48 31.18 14.38
N GLY A 91 0.50 30.68 15.15
CA GLY A 91 1.93 30.84 14.84
C GLY A 91 2.45 29.94 13.71
N HIS A 92 1.82 28.79 13.50
CA HIS A 92 2.23 27.81 12.49
C HIS A 92 1.34 27.81 11.23
N LEU A 93 0.17 28.47 11.30
CA LEU A 93 -0.76 28.58 10.18
C LEU A 93 -0.13 29.25 8.96
N VAL A 94 0.59 30.36 9.15
CA VAL A 94 1.21 31.10 8.03
C VAL A 94 2.24 30.25 7.28
N PRO A 95 3.25 29.62 7.94
CA PRO A 95 4.17 28.69 7.27
C PRO A 95 3.47 27.52 6.58
N THR A 96 2.47 26.91 7.21
CA THR A 96 1.73 25.78 6.63
C THR A 96 0.97 26.19 5.37
N LEU A 97 0.24 27.31 5.41
CA LEU A 97 -0.50 27.82 4.25
C LEU A 97 0.45 28.21 3.13
N SER A 98 1.56 28.89 3.43
CA SER A 98 2.56 29.24 2.40
C SER A 98 3.17 28.00 1.75
N GLY A 99 3.47 26.96 2.53
CA GLY A 99 4.02 25.70 2.01
C GLY A 99 3.03 24.98 1.10
N VAL A 100 1.76 24.87 1.52
CA VAL A 100 0.70 24.24 0.72
C VAL A 100 0.46 25.01 -0.59
N LEU A 101 0.38 26.34 -0.52
CA LEU A 101 0.19 27.18 -1.71
C LEU A 101 1.36 27.08 -2.68
N LEU A 102 2.60 27.05 -2.17
CA LEU A 102 3.79 26.86 -3.00
C LEU A 102 3.76 25.51 -3.72
N LEU A 103 3.45 24.42 -3.02
CA LEU A 103 3.35 23.09 -3.63
C LEU A 103 2.25 23.00 -4.69
N ILE A 104 1.07 23.59 -4.41
CA ILE A 104 -0.03 23.71 -5.39
C ILE A 104 0.44 24.50 -6.62
N GLY A 105 1.11 25.64 -6.39
CA GLY A 105 1.63 26.51 -7.44
C GLY A 105 2.62 25.78 -8.34
N VAL A 106 3.59 25.08 -7.76
CA VAL A 106 4.58 24.28 -8.50
C VAL A 106 3.90 23.19 -9.33
N ALA A 107 3.00 22.39 -8.73
CA ALA A 107 2.30 21.33 -9.43
C ALA A 107 1.46 21.87 -10.61
N THR A 108 0.73 22.97 -10.38
CA THR A 108 -0.11 23.60 -11.40
C THR A 108 0.74 24.21 -12.53
N ALA A 109 1.86 24.86 -12.18
CA ALA A 109 2.78 25.44 -13.15
C ALA A 109 3.41 24.37 -14.05
N VAL A 110 3.89 23.26 -13.46
CA VAL A 110 4.47 22.14 -14.23
C VAL A 110 3.42 21.53 -15.17
N LEU A 111 2.18 21.32 -14.71
CA LEU A 111 1.11 20.79 -15.56
C LEU A 111 0.69 21.76 -16.66
N ALA A 112 0.67 23.06 -16.38
CA ALA A 112 0.37 24.10 -17.37
C ALA A 112 1.47 24.20 -18.44
N LEU A 113 2.74 24.16 -18.03
CA LEU A 113 3.90 24.12 -18.93
C LEU A 113 3.90 22.85 -19.79
N ALA A 114 3.52 21.71 -19.22
CA ALA A 114 3.34 20.45 -19.94
C ALA A 114 2.06 20.40 -20.81
N ARG A 115 1.24 21.46 -20.81
CA ARG A 115 -0.04 21.55 -21.53
C ARG A 115 -0.98 20.37 -21.27
N ALA A 116 -1.04 19.92 -20.02
CA ALA A 116 -1.98 18.88 -19.61
C ALA A 116 -3.43 19.35 -19.83
N GLU A 117 -4.35 18.41 -20.10
CA GLU A 117 -5.77 18.73 -20.39
C GLU A 117 -6.48 19.47 -19.25
N ALA A 118 -6.06 19.24 -18.00
CA ALA A 118 -6.66 19.84 -16.81
C ALA A 118 -5.60 20.24 -15.75
N PRO A 119 -4.81 21.32 -15.98
CA PRO A 119 -3.67 21.65 -15.14
C PRO A 119 -4.07 22.14 -13.75
N TRP A 120 -5.26 22.72 -13.60
CA TRP A 120 -5.82 23.22 -12.34
C TRP A 120 -6.55 22.15 -11.52
N ALA A 121 -6.76 20.95 -12.07
CA ALA A 121 -7.52 19.89 -11.40
C ALA A 121 -6.95 19.51 -10.02
N PRO A 122 -5.63 19.36 -9.83
CA PRO A 122 -5.06 19.09 -8.50
C PRO A 122 -5.33 20.24 -7.50
N ALA A 123 -5.23 21.49 -7.94
CA ALA A 123 -5.46 22.66 -7.08
C ALA A 123 -6.90 22.68 -6.55
N LEU A 124 -7.90 22.52 -7.44
CA LEU A 124 -9.30 22.47 -7.02
C LEU A 124 -9.59 21.25 -6.14
N ALA A 125 -8.96 20.10 -6.42
CA ALA A 125 -9.09 18.91 -5.58
C ALA A 125 -8.54 19.15 -4.17
N MET A 126 -7.41 19.86 -4.04
CA MET A 126 -6.81 20.19 -2.74
C MET A 126 -7.67 21.17 -1.94
N VAL A 127 -8.20 22.23 -2.57
CA VAL A 127 -9.11 23.17 -1.90
C VAL A 127 -10.38 22.47 -1.40
N ARG A 128 -11.00 21.67 -2.27
CA ARG A 128 -12.16 20.85 -1.90
C ARG A 128 -11.83 19.87 -0.78
N GLY A 129 -10.68 19.19 -0.87
CA GLY A 129 -10.24 18.22 0.14
C GLY A 129 -9.98 18.88 1.50
N ALA A 130 -9.36 20.05 1.52
CA ALA A 130 -9.13 20.82 2.74
C ALA A 130 -10.45 21.24 3.40
N ALA A 131 -11.41 21.75 2.61
CA ALA A 131 -12.73 22.08 3.11
C ALA A 131 -13.47 20.85 3.67
N GLN A 132 -13.41 19.71 2.96
CA GLN A 132 -14.01 18.46 3.41
C GLN A 132 -13.39 17.96 4.72
N LEU A 133 -12.06 18.00 4.85
CA LEU A 133 -11.37 17.59 6.08
C LEU A 133 -11.70 18.52 7.25
N ALA A 134 -11.83 19.83 7.02
CA ALA A 134 -12.25 20.78 8.06
C ALA A 134 -13.66 20.46 8.57
N VAL A 135 -14.60 20.20 7.65
CA VAL A 135 -15.97 19.79 8.00
C VAL A 135 -15.97 18.46 8.75
N VAL A 136 -15.27 17.45 8.24
CA VAL A 136 -15.18 16.13 8.89
C VAL A 136 -14.57 16.26 10.28
N SER A 137 -13.53 17.07 10.46
CA SER A 137 -12.89 17.31 11.76
C SER A 137 -13.87 17.92 12.78
N LEU A 138 -14.74 18.84 12.35
CA LEU A 138 -15.77 19.42 13.20
C LEU A 138 -16.83 18.39 13.59
N VAL A 139 -17.24 17.57 12.63
CA VAL A 139 -18.26 16.53 12.82
C VAL A 139 -17.76 15.41 13.73
N LEU A 140 -16.46 15.07 13.65
CA LEU A 140 -15.88 13.94 14.37
C LEU A 140 -15.93 14.11 15.90
N SER A 141 -15.89 15.34 16.40
CA SER A 141 -16.03 15.64 17.84
C SER A 141 -17.38 15.20 18.42
N GLY A 142 -18.44 15.09 17.60
CA GLY A 142 -19.76 14.63 18.01
C GLY A 142 -20.09 13.18 17.60
N VAL A 143 -19.55 12.70 16.48
CA VAL A 143 -19.94 11.42 15.86
C VAL A 143 -19.42 10.18 16.59
N ILE A 144 -18.23 10.23 17.19
CA ILE A 144 -17.56 9.02 17.74
C ILE A 144 -18.36 8.37 18.89
N ARG A 145 -19.31 9.08 19.52
CA ARG A 145 -20.06 8.58 20.68
C ARG A 145 -21.31 7.76 20.32
N SER A 146 -21.84 7.88 19.10
CA SER A 146 -23.10 7.22 18.71
C SER A 146 -22.90 6.23 17.56
N PRO A 147 -23.18 4.93 17.74
CA PRO A 147 -23.15 3.94 16.67
C PRO A 147 -24.04 4.31 15.48
N ALA A 148 -25.19 4.95 15.73
CA ALA A 148 -26.10 5.38 14.68
C ALA A 148 -25.49 6.48 13.81
N LEU A 149 -24.79 7.45 14.40
CA LEU A 149 -24.11 8.52 13.64
C LEU A 149 -22.99 7.97 12.76
N ILE A 150 -22.32 6.90 13.20
CA ILE A 150 -21.28 6.25 12.40
C ILE A 150 -21.88 5.44 11.26
N ALA A 151 -23.00 4.76 11.47
CA ALA A 151 -23.73 4.11 10.39
C ALA A 151 -24.15 5.13 9.33
N VAL A 152 -24.67 6.29 9.74
CA VAL A 152 -25.00 7.40 8.82
C VAL A 152 -23.75 7.92 8.10
N ALA A 153 -22.65 8.14 8.81
CA ALA A 153 -21.39 8.60 8.21
C ALA A 153 -20.88 7.60 7.15
N LEU A 154 -20.86 6.30 7.47
CA LEU A 154 -20.46 5.25 6.53
C LEU A 154 -21.41 5.16 5.33
N LEU A 155 -22.72 5.32 5.54
CA LEU A 155 -23.70 5.34 4.45
C LEU A 155 -23.47 6.54 3.52
N VAL A 156 -23.20 7.73 4.07
CA VAL A 156 -22.88 8.92 3.27
C VAL A 156 -21.58 8.71 2.50
N MET A 157 -20.52 8.20 3.15
CA MET A 157 -19.25 7.89 2.49
C MET A 157 -19.43 6.87 1.36
N PHE A 158 -20.17 5.79 1.62
CA PHE A 158 -20.48 4.77 0.62
C PHE A 158 -21.26 5.35 -0.56
N THR A 159 -22.29 6.15 -0.29
CA THR A 159 -23.10 6.81 -1.33
C THR A 159 -22.24 7.70 -2.21
N VAL A 160 -21.44 8.59 -1.60
CA VAL A 160 -20.53 9.48 -2.33
C VAL A 160 -19.51 8.68 -3.14
N ALA A 161 -19.00 7.58 -2.60
CA ALA A 161 -18.06 6.70 -3.27
C ALA A 161 -18.68 6.05 -4.52
N VAL A 162 -19.86 5.44 -4.39
CA VAL A 162 -20.59 4.82 -5.50
C VAL A 162 -20.91 5.84 -6.59
N LEU A 163 -21.45 7.01 -6.21
CA LEU A 163 -21.77 8.07 -7.16
C LEU A 163 -20.53 8.62 -7.86
N THR A 164 -19.39 8.67 -7.18
CA THR A 164 -18.12 9.14 -7.76
C THR A 164 -17.56 8.12 -8.75
N ALA A 165 -17.52 6.85 -8.37
CA ALA A 165 -17.09 5.78 -9.27
C ALA A 165 -18.04 5.67 -10.48
N ALA A 166 -19.36 5.70 -10.29
CA ALA A 166 -20.34 5.65 -11.38
C ALA A 166 -20.20 6.82 -12.38
N ARG A 167 -20.00 8.05 -11.89
CA ARG A 167 -19.73 9.22 -12.75
C ARG A 167 -18.46 9.03 -13.59
N ARG A 168 -17.40 8.51 -12.98
CA ARG A 168 -16.13 8.21 -13.69
C ARG A 168 -16.24 7.06 -14.69
N LEU A 169 -17.34 6.32 -14.68
CA LEU A 169 -17.64 5.21 -15.56
C LEU A 169 -18.59 5.61 -16.72
N GLY A 170 -18.81 6.90 -16.95
CA GLY A 170 -19.61 7.39 -18.08
C GLY A 170 -21.09 7.67 -17.76
N GLY A 171 -21.49 7.66 -16.48
CA GLY A 171 -22.82 8.11 -16.07
C GLY A 171 -23.41 7.36 -14.88
N ILE A 172 -24.23 8.05 -14.07
CA ILE A 172 -24.82 7.50 -12.83
C ILE A 172 -25.89 6.44 -13.15
N ALA A 173 -26.80 6.75 -14.08
CA ALA A 173 -27.98 5.92 -14.35
C ALA A 173 -27.66 4.47 -14.73
N GLY A 174 -26.55 4.23 -15.43
CA GLY A 174 -26.13 2.88 -15.85
C GLY A 174 -25.06 2.23 -14.96
N ALA A 175 -24.30 3.01 -14.19
CA ALA A 175 -23.15 2.48 -13.44
C ALA A 175 -23.35 2.46 -11.92
N ALA A 176 -24.30 3.22 -11.35
CA ALA A 176 -24.48 3.29 -9.90
C ALA A 176 -24.88 1.95 -9.27
N LEU A 177 -25.84 1.23 -9.88
CA LEU A 177 -26.26 -0.07 -9.39
C LEU A 177 -25.14 -1.12 -9.42
N PRO A 178 -24.44 -1.38 -10.55
CA PRO A 178 -23.39 -2.40 -10.57
C PRO A 178 -22.21 -2.04 -9.68
N VAL A 179 -21.85 -0.75 -9.58
CA VAL A 179 -20.80 -0.28 -8.65
C VAL A 179 -21.23 -0.47 -7.21
N GLY A 180 -22.43 0.00 -6.85
CA GLY A 180 -22.97 -0.08 -5.50
C GLY A 180 -23.15 -1.51 -5.02
N ALA A 181 -23.74 -2.39 -5.85
CA ALA A 181 -23.91 -3.79 -5.51
C ALA A 181 -22.56 -4.50 -5.32
N SER A 182 -21.60 -4.28 -6.23
CA SER A 182 -20.28 -4.91 -6.16
C SER A 182 -19.48 -4.43 -4.94
N MET A 183 -19.43 -3.11 -4.71
CA MET A 183 -18.72 -2.55 -3.55
C MET A 183 -19.42 -2.94 -2.24
N GLY A 184 -20.74 -2.74 -2.15
CA GLY A 184 -21.51 -2.94 -0.93
C GLY A 184 -21.41 -4.37 -0.42
N ALA A 185 -21.61 -5.36 -1.29
CA ALA A 185 -21.53 -6.77 -0.92
C ALA A 185 -20.15 -7.12 -0.31
N TRP A 186 -19.07 -6.73 -0.97
CA TRP A 186 -17.73 -7.12 -0.53
C TRP A 186 -17.18 -6.30 0.63
N ILE A 187 -17.59 -5.03 0.76
CA ILE A 187 -17.28 -4.22 1.96
C ILE A 187 -17.96 -4.84 3.19
N VAL A 188 -19.23 -5.27 3.07
CA VAL A 188 -19.94 -5.94 4.17
C VAL A 188 -19.28 -7.27 4.51
N VAL A 189 -19.00 -8.12 3.51
CA VAL A 189 -18.34 -9.41 3.74
C VAL A 189 -16.98 -9.23 4.42
N THR A 190 -16.14 -8.32 3.91
CA THR A 190 -14.84 -8.05 4.53
C THR A 190 -14.99 -7.47 5.94
N GLY A 191 -15.96 -6.58 6.17
CA GLY A 191 -16.26 -6.07 7.51
C GLY A 191 -16.66 -7.19 8.48
N VAL A 192 -17.55 -8.09 8.06
CA VAL A 192 -17.95 -9.26 8.85
C VAL A 192 -16.75 -10.15 9.16
N VAL A 193 -15.85 -10.39 8.20
CA VAL A 193 -14.63 -11.18 8.45
C VAL A 193 -13.71 -10.48 9.45
N VAL A 194 -13.44 -9.18 9.28
CA VAL A 194 -12.53 -8.42 10.16
C VAL A 194 -13.05 -8.36 11.60
N PHE A 195 -14.32 -8.00 11.77
CA PHE A 195 -14.92 -7.82 13.11
C PHE A 195 -15.39 -9.14 13.72
N GLY A 196 -15.91 -10.07 12.92
CA GLY A 196 -16.42 -11.36 13.38
C GLY A 196 -15.31 -12.33 13.80
N THR A 197 -14.10 -12.20 13.23
CA THR A 197 -12.93 -12.97 13.71
C THR A 197 -12.26 -12.36 14.94
N GLY A 198 -12.64 -11.13 15.32
CA GLY A 198 -11.97 -10.39 16.40
C GLY A 198 -10.58 -9.86 16.02
N ALA A 199 -10.21 -9.87 14.73
CA ALA A 199 -8.94 -9.28 14.27
C ALA A 199 -8.82 -7.80 14.64
N ILE A 200 -9.95 -7.08 14.57
CA ILE A 200 -10.14 -5.74 15.12
C ILE A 200 -11.41 -5.75 15.96
N GLU A 201 -11.36 -5.14 17.14
CA GLU A 201 -12.53 -4.98 18.02
C GLU A 201 -13.64 -4.20 17.31
N LEU A 202 -14.88 -4.70 17.36
CA LEU A 202 -16.02 -3.98 16.82
C LEU A 202 -16.36 -2.81 17.74
N SER A 203 -15.78 -1.65 17.45
CA SER A 203 -16.09 -0.39 18.12
C SER A 203 -16.45 0.69 17.10
N PRO A 204 -17.29 1.67 17.48
CA PRO A 204 -17.57 2.90 16.71
C PRO A 204 -16.37 3.47 15.94
N ARG A 205 -15.26 3.74 16.64
CA ARG A 205 -14.03 4.31 16.07
C ARG A 205 -13.39 3.41 15.00
N TYR A 206 -13.36 2.09 15.25
CA TYR A 206 -12.73 1.14 14.33
C TYR A 206 -13.62 0.85 13.13
N ALA A 207 -14.94 0.79 13.32
CA ALA A 207 -15.90 0.68 12.23
C ALA A 207 -15.79 1.86 11.27
N LEU A 208 -15.70 3.09 11.80
CA LEU A 208 -15.53 4.29 10.98
C LEU A 208 -14.18 4.29 10.24
N ALA A 209 -13.08 3.95 10.93
CA ALA A 209 -11.74 3.93 10.35
C ALA A 209 -11.59 2.86 9.26
N VAL A 210 -11.91 1.59 9.58
CA VAL A 210 -11.82 0.47 8.64
C VAL A 210 -12.81 0.70 7.49
N GLY A 211 -14.06 1.04 7.79
CA GLY A 211 -15.08 1.27 6.78
C GLY A 211 -14.69 2.40 5.83
N GLY A 212 -14.24 3.55 6.36
CA GLY A 212 -13.83 4.69 5.54
C GLY A 212 -12.65 4.37 4.62
N ILE A 213 -11.63 3.68 5.14
CA ILE A 213 -10.46 3.27 4.35
C ILE A 213 -10.85 2.26 3.26
N VAL A 214 -11.64 1.23 3.60
CA VAL A 214 -12.03 0.18 2.66
C VAL A 214 -12.98 0.73 1.59
N ILE A 215 -13.97 1.56 1.95
CA ILE A 215 -14.88 2.22 0.99
C ILE A 215 -14.08 3.05 -0.03
N GLY A 216 -13.13 3.88 0.45
CA GLY A 216 -12.34 4.75 -0.41
C GLY A 216 -11.43 3.98 -1.39
N ASN A 217 -10.80 2.90 -0.91
CA ASN A 217 -9.97 2.07 -1.78
C ASN A 217 -10.81 1.22 -2.76
N ALA A 218 -11.94 0.67 -2.32
CA ALA A 218 -12.86 -0.06 -3.18
C ALA A 218 -13.40 0.84 -4.31
N MET A 219 -13.72 2.11 -4.03
CA MET A 219 -14.10 3.11 -5.04
C MET A 219 -13.02 3.30 -6.11
N THR A 220 -11.76 3.45 -5.66
CA THR A 220 -10.62 3.64 -6.56
C THR A 220 -10.41 2.43 -7.45
N ILE A 221 -10.43 1.22 -6.87
CA ILE A 221 -10.28 -0.04 -7.60
C ILE A 221 -11.44 -0.28 -8.57
N ALA A 222 -12.69 -0.02 -8.16
CA ALA A 222 -13.87 -0.08 -9.02
C ALA A 222 -13.76 0.89 -10.21
N THR A 223 -13.29 2.11 -9.96
CA THR A 223 -13.07 3.12 -11.00
C THR A 223 -12.01 2.65 -12.00
N ILE A 224 -10.85 2.21 -11.52
CA ILE A 224 -9.74 1.80 -12.39
C ILE A 224 -10.13 0.56 -13.20
N SER A 225 -10.63 -0.50 -12.54
CA SER A 225 -11.04 -1.73 -13.22
C SER A 225 -12.15 -1.48 -14.24
N GLY A 226 -13.18 -0.72 -13.88
CA GLY A 226 -14.31 -0.45 -14.76
C GLY A 226 -13.94 0.43 -15.96
N ARG A 227 -13.13 1.49 -15.77
CA ARG A 227 -12.65 2.32 -16.89
C ARG A 227 -11.72 1.52 -17.80
N ARG A 228 -10.76 0.80 -17.21
CA ARG A 228 -9.81 -0.01 -17.98
C ARG A 228 -10.51 -1.10 -18.78
N PHE A 229 -11.56 -1.71 -18.21
CA PHE A 229 -12.37 -2.67 -18.95
C PHE A 229 -13.06 -2.03 -20.16
N ARG A 230 -13.66 -0.85 -20.02
CA ARG A 230 -14.30 -0.14 -21.14
C ARG A 230 -13.31 0.27 -22.21
N GLU A 231 -12.17 0.83 -21.82
CA GLU A 231 -11.06 1.15 -22.72
C GLU A 231 -10.64 -0.09 -23.51
N LEU A 232 -10.36 -1.20 -22.82
CA LEU A 232 -9.95 -2.44 -23.47
C LEU A 232 -11.00 -3.01 -24.43
N VAL A 233 -12.30 -2.88 -24.11
CA VAL A 233 -13.39 -3.30 -25.01
C VAL A 233 -13.48 -2.39 -26.23
N SER A 234 -13.30 -1.09 -26.06
CA SER A 234 -13.29 -0.11 -27.15
C SER A 234 -12.11 -0.34 -28.09
N ASP A 235 -10.90 -0.48 -27.52
CA ASP A 235 -9.64 -0.64 -28.26
C ASP A 235 -9.55 -1.98 -29.01
N GLN A 236 -10.14 -3.05 -28.46
CA GLN A 236 -10.14 -4.40 -29.04
C GLN A 236 -11.54 -4.80 -29.51
N TRP A 237 -12.36 -3.84 -29.96
CA TRP A 237 -13.73 -4.12 -30.40
C TRP A 237 -13.77 -5.17 -31.51
N ASP A 238 -12.89 -5.07 -32.51
CA ASP A 238 -12.84 -5.98 -33.65
C ASP A 238 -12.61 -7.45 -33.21
N GLU A 239 -11.79 -7.67 -32.17
CA GLU A 239 -11.61 -9.01 -31.59
C GLU A 239 -12.85 -9.51 -30.84
N VAL A 240 -13.57 -8.61 -30.15
CA VAL A 240 -14.80 -8.95 -29.43
C VAL A 240 -15.89 -9.29 -30.43
N GLU A 241 -16.07 -8.46 -31.44
CA GLU A 241 -17.02 -8.65 -32.54
C GLU A 241 -16.75 -9.93 -33.30
N GLY A 242 -15.49 -10.22 -33.65
CA GLY A 242 -15.11 -11.48 -34.29
C GLY A 242 -15.51 -12.71 -33.46
N ARG A 243 -15.33 -12.66 -32.13
CA ARG A 243 -15.78 -13.78 -31.26
C ARG A 243 -17.29 -13.90 -31.18
N LEU A 244 -18.01 -12.77 -31.14
CA LEU A 244 -19.48 -12.77 -31.16
C LEU A 244 -20.01 -13.35 -32.49
N ALA A 245 -19.39 -13.00 -33.62
CA ALA A 245 -19.72 -13.52 -34.95
C ALA A 245 -19.50 -15.04 -35.05
N LEU A 246 -18.50 -15.57 -34.34
CA LEU A 246 -18.27 -17.01 -34.19
C LEU A 246 -19.21 -17.69 -33.17
N GLY A 247 -20.20 -16.98 -32.62
CA GLY A 247 -21.20 -17.52 -31.70
C GLY A 247 -20.75 -17.59 -30.24
N ALA A 248 -19.65 -16.93 -29.84
CA ALA A 248 -19.26 -16.87 -28.44
C ALA A 248 -20.26 -16.05 -27.62
N ALA A 249 -20.66 -16.56 -26.45
CA ALA A 249 -21.48 -15.79 -25.51
C ALA A 249 -20.76 -14.46 -25.12
N PRO A 250 -21.48 -13.33 -24.92
CA PRO A 250 -20.86 -12.03 -24.66
C PRO A 250 -19.84 -12.01 -23.51
N ARG A 251 -20.13 -12.75 -22.44
CA ARG A 251 -19.21 -12.91 -21.29
C ARG A 251 -17.91 -13.64 -21.65
N ARG A 252 -17.93 -14.58 -22.59
CA ARG A 252 -16.74 -15.30 -23.08
C ARG A 252 -15.95 -14.43 -24.07
N ALA A 253 -16.63 -13.64 -24.89
CA ALA A 253 -15.98 -12.73 -25.84
C ALA A 253 -15.06 -11.72 -25.12
N THR A 254 -15.49 -11.21 -23.96
CA THR A 254 -14.75 -10.20 -23.18
C THR A 254 -13.91 -10.74 -22.02
N GLU A 255 -13.86 -12.05 -21.78
CA GLU A 255 -13.28 -12.62 -20.56
C GLU A 255 -11.79 -12.28 -20.37
N ARG A 256 -11.01 -12.29 -21.46
CA ARG A 256 -9.59 -11.89 -21.44
C ARG A 256 -9.43 -10.42 -21.02
N LEU A 257 -10.35 -9.56 -21.44
CA LEU A 257 -10.34 -8.12 -21.14
C LEU A 257 -10.68 -7.88 -19.67
N VAL A 258 -11.65 -8.63 -19.13
CA VAL A 258 -11.96 -8.64 -17.69
C VAL A 258 -10.71 -8.96 -16.87
N ARG A 259 -10.00 -10.06 -17.20
CA ARG A 259 -8.78 -10.45 -16.49
C ARG A 259 -7.72 -9.35 -16.50
N ARG A 260 -7.45 -8.75 -17.67
CA ARG A 260 -6.49 -7.65 -17.80
C ARG A 260 -6.89 -6.42 -16.99
N ALA A 261 -8.17 -6.04 -17.02
CA ALA A 261 -8.67 -4.89 -16.27
C ALA A 261 -8.56 -5.07 -14.75
N VAL A 262 -8.91 -6.26 -14.25
CA VAL A 262 -8.78 -6.60 -12.82
C VAL A 262 -7.32 -6.59 -12.39
N SER A 263 -6.42 -7.25 -13.14
CA SER A 263 -5.00 -7.26 -12.81
C SER A 263 -4.42 -5.86 -12.75
N ALA A 264 -4.71 -5.01 -13.74
CA ALA A 264 -4.22 -3.63 -13.77
C ALA A 264 -4.73 -2.80 -12.57
N ALA A 265 -5.99 -2.99 -12.15
CA ALA A 265 -6.57 -2.25 -11.04
C ALA A 265 -5.99 -2.63 -9.67
N LEU A 266 -5.42 -3.83 -9.53
CA LEU A 266 -4.85 -4.32 -8.27
C LEU A 266 -3.36 -4.03 -8.11
N VAL A 267 -2.64 -3.65 -9.18
CA VAL A 267 -1.21 -3.32 -9.12
C VAL A 267 -0.90 -2.30 -8.01
N PRO A 268 -1.59 -1.14 -7.90
CA PRO A 268 -1.25 -0.16 -6.87
C PRO A 268 -1.43 -0.70 -5.44
N THR A 269 -2.47 -1.48 -5.19
CA THR A 269 -2.74 -2.10 -3.88
C THR A 269 -1.66 -3.11 -3.50
N VAL A 270 -1.24 -3.94 -4.47
CA VAL A 270 -0.18 -4.93 -4.26
C VAL A 270 1.16 -4.24 -4.01
N ASP A 271 1.50 -3.23 -4.80
CA ASP A 271 2.77 -2.52 -4.68
C ASP A 271 2.86 -1.69 -3.39
N GLN A 272 1.76 -1.04 -2.99
CA GLN A 272 1.66 -0.39 -1.69
C GLN A 272 1.87 -1.40 -0.55
N THR A 273 1.24 -2.57 -0.64
CA THR A 273 1.36 -3.60 0.42
C THR A 273 2.78 -4.13 0.52
N LYS A 274 3.44 -4.41 -0.61
CA LYS A 274 4.84 -4.90 -0.65
C LYS A 274 5.85 -3.91 -0.08
N THR A 275 5.59 -2.62 -0.26
CA THR A 275 6.54 -1.55 0.11
C THR A 275 6.20 -0.87 1.45
N THR A 276 5.06 -1.22 2.05
CA THR A 276 4.62 -0.69 3.35
C THR A 276 5.65 -1.06 4.42
N GLY A 277 6.09 -0.06 5.18
CA GLY A 277 7.09 -0.20 6.26
C GLY A 277 8.55 -0.12 5.78
N LEU A 278 8.82 -0.32 4.48
CA LEU A 278 10.18 -0.22 3.91
C LEU A 278 10.40 1.08 3.15
N VAL A 279 9.49 1.44 2.25
CA VAL A 279 9.59 2.64 1.40
C VAL A 279 8.47 3.64 1.74
N THR A 280 7.30 3.13 2.09
CA THR A 280 6.14 3.96 2.41
C THR A 280 5.62 3.66 3.80
N LEU A 281 5.32 4.70 4.57
CA LEU A 281 4.60 4.58 5.84
C LEU A 281 3.17 5.07 5.64
N PRO A 282 2.15 4.19 5.77
CA PRO A 282 0.76 4.59 5.66
C PRO A 282 0.42 5.69 6.66
N GLY A 283 -0.25 6.75 6.21
CA GLY A 283 -0.57 7.88 7.06
C GLY A 283 -1.40 7.51 8.29
N ALA A 284 -2.30 6.53 8.17
CA ALA A 284 -3.08 6.01 9.31
C ALA A 284 -2.21 5.31 10.36
N PHE A 285 -1.18 4.57 9.93
CA PHE A 285 -0.21 3.95 10.83
C PHE A 285 0.60 5.02 11.58
N VAL A 286 1.19 5.98 10.85
CA VAL A 286 1.98 7.06 11.46
C VAL A 286 1.12 7.91 12.40
N GLY A 287 -0.10 8.24 11.98
CA GLY A 287 -1.07 8.96 12.79
C GLY A 287 -1.45 8.22 14.07
N ALA A 288 -1.63 6.89 14.01
CA ALA A 288 -1.91 6.08 15.21
C ALA A 288 -0.71 6.06 16.17
N VAL A 289 0.51 5.89 15.66
CA VAL A 289 1.73 5.89 16.48
C VAL A 289 1.95 7.25 17.15
N PHE A 290 1.83 8.34 16.42
CA PHE A 290 1.92 9.70 16.99
C PHE A 290 0.73 10.05 17.88
N GLY A 291 -0.41 9.38 17.69
CA GLY A 291 -1.57 9.42 18.58
C GLY A 291 -1.40 8.59 19.86
N GLY A 292 -0.25 7.94 20.06
CA GLY A 292 0.10 7.20 21.28
C GLY A 292 -0.15 5.69 21.24
N LEU A 293 -0.59 5.12 20.10
CA LEU A 293 -0.62 3.66 19.95
C LEU A 293 0.80 3.11 19.83
N SER A 294 1.04 1.92 20.39
CA SER A 294 2.31 1.23 20.20
C SER A 294 2.54 0.89 18.71
N PRO A 295 3.80 0.93 18.21
CA PRO A 295 4.10 0.56 16.82
C PRO A 295 3.63 -0.85 16.43
N ILE A 296 3.69 -1.79 17.38
CA ILE A 296 3.23 -3.18 17.15
C ILE A 296 1.72 -3.22 16.94
N GLU A 297 0.96 -2.50 17.76
CA GLU A 297 -0.51 -2.48 17.64
C GLU A 297 -0.98 -1.72 16.40
N ALA A 298 -0.34 -0.59 16.10
CA ALA A 298 -0.57 0.14 14.86
C ALA A 298 -0.23 -0.74 13.63
N GLY A 299 0.85 -1.51 13.71
CA GLY A 299 1.27 -2.44 12.65
C GLY A 299 0.26 -3.57 12.43
N ARG A 300 -0.23 -4.17 13.52
CA ARG A 300 -1.31 -5.18 13.47
C ARG A 300 -2.56 -4.62 12.78
N PHE A 301 -3.02 -3.45 13.22
CA PHE A 301 -4.18 -2.79 12.63
C PHE A 301 -3.96 -2.53 11.13
N GLN A 302 -2.80 -2.00 10.75
CA GLN A 302 -2.48 -1.68 9.37
C GLN A 302 -2.45 -2.92 8.47
N ILE A 303 -1.89 -4.05 8.93
CA ILE A 303 -1.87 -5.30 8.15
C ILE A 303 -3.29 -5.81 7.91
N VAL A 304 -4.15 -5.79 8.93
CA VAL A 304 -5.57 -6.17 8.79
C VAL A 304 -6.28 -5.26 7.80
N VAL A 305 -6.04 -3.95 7.85
CA VAL A 305 -6.61 -2.99 6.90
C VAL A 305 -6.12 -3.22 5.47
N LEU A 306 -4.82 -3.49 5.26
CA LEU A 306 -4.30 -3.80 3.92
C LEU A 306 -4.91 -5.09 3.36
N ALA A 307 -5.04 -6.13 4.18
CA ALA A 307 -5.72 -7.36 3.80
C ALA A 307 -7.20 -7.11 3.45
N ALA A 308 -7.89 -6.27 4.23
CA ALA A 308 -9.27 -5.88 3.98
C ALA A 308 -9.43 -5.11 2.66
N ILE A 309 -8.54 -4.16 2.37
CA ILE A 309 -8.53 -3.43 1.09
C ILE A 309 -8.29 -4.40 -0.07
N ALA A 310 -7.32 -5.30 0.04
CA ALA A 310 -7.00 -6.26 -1.00
C ALA A 310 -8.16 -7.21 -1.29
N ALA A 311 -8.79 -7.77 -0.25
CA ALA A 311 -9.92 -8.67 -0.38
C ALA A 311 -11.16 -7.95 -0.98
N ALA A 312 -11.62 -6.86 -0.34
CA ALA A 312 -12.78 -6.12 -0.81
C ALA A 312 -12.56 -5.56 -2.22
N GLY A 313 -11.36 -5.05 -2.49
CA GLY A 313 -10.97 -4.49 -3.77
C GLY A 313 -10.94 -5.51 -4.90
N ALA A 314 -10.28 -6.66 -4.70
CA ALA A 314 -10.21 -7.72 -5.71
C ALA A 314 -11.60 -8.26 -6.05
N CYS A 315 -12.41 -8.54 -5.04
CA CYS A 315 -13.77 -9.02 -5.25
C CYS A 315 -14.66 -7.96 -5.92
N THR A 316 -14.55 -6.69 -5.52
CA THR A 316 -15.24 -5.57 -6.18
C THR A 316 -14.85 -5.47 -7.66
N ALA A 317 -13.56 -5.51 -7.98
CA ALA A 317 -13.07 -5.42 -9.35
C ALA A 317 -13.63 -6.56 -10.22
N VAL A 318 -13.57 -7.79 -9.72
CA VAL A 318 -14.09 -8.97 -10.44
C VAL A 318 -15.60 -8.87 -10.63
N CYS A 319 -16.37 -8.61 -9.56
CA CYS A 319 -17.83 -8.55 -9.65
C CYS A 319 -18.30 -7.42 -10.56
N LEU A 320 -17.71 -6.22 -10.43
CA LEU A 320 -18.07 -5.08 -11.27
C LEU A 320 -17.76 -5.36 -12.75
N THR A 321 -16.54 -5.78 -13.05
CA THR A 321 -16.15 -6.03 -14.45
C THR A 321 -16.91 -7.22 -15.05
N ARG A 322 -17.21 -8.26 -14.27
CA ARG A 322 -18.10 -9.36 -14.70
C ARG A 322 -19.54 -8.90 -14.90
N TRP A 323 -20.02 -7.90 -14.17
CA TRP A 323 -21.33 -7.29 -14.40
C TRP A 323 -21.33 -6.51 -15.73
N LEU A 324 -20.27 -5.75 -15.99
CA LEU A 324 -20.09 -4.96 -17.22
C LEU A 324 -19.70 -5.82 -18.45
N ALA A 325 -19.26 -7.06 -18.24
CA ALA A 325 -18.74 -7.95 -19.28
C ALA A 325 -19.66 -8.29 -20.47
N PRO A 326 -20.99 -8.44 -20.32
CA PRO A 326 -21.86 -8.84 -21.42
C PRO A 326 -22.14 -7.64 -22.35
N VAL A 327 -21.12 -7.26 -23.12
CA VAL A 327 -21.20 -6.21 -24.15
C VAL A 327 -21.56 -6.85 -25.47
N THR A 328 -22.64 -6.38 -26.09
CA THR A 328 -23.17 -6.89 -27.38
C THR A 328 -23.07 -5.88 -28.50
N VAL A 329 -22.91 -4.59 -28.16
CA VAL A 329 -22.83 -3.48 -29.10
C VAL A 329 -21.55 -2.71 -28.84
N ARG A 330 -20.97 -2.14 -29.91
CA ARG A 330 -19.79 -1.29 -29.77
C ARG A 330 -20.12 -0.16 -28.80
N PRO A 331 -19.32 0.05 -27.74
CA PRO A 331 -19.49 1.22 -26.90
C PRO A 331 -19.38 2.45 -27.80
N THR A 332 -20.48 3.18 -27.97
CA THR A 332 -20.42 4.50 -28.58
C THR A 332 -19.73 5.43 -27.61
N ASP A 333 -18.80 6.24 -28.09
CA ASP A 333 -18.19 7.30 -27.27
C ASP A 333 -19.33 8.17 -26.73
N VAL A 334 -19.68 7.99 -25.47
CA VAL A 334 -20.54 8.92 -24.77
C VAL A 334 -19.72 10.20 -24.71
N ALA A 335 -20.20 11.23 -25.43
CA ALA A 335 -19.54 12.51 -25.69
C ALA A 335 -18.56 12.94 -24.57
N ARG A 336 -17.32 13.22 -24.99
CA ARG A 336 -16.26 13.80 -24.15
C ARG A 336 -16.72 15.08 -23.46
#